data_AF-A0A3P9N5R5-F1
#
_entry.id   AF-A0A3P9N5R5-F1
#
_cell.length_a   1.000
_cell.length_b   1.000
_cell.length_c   1.000
_cell.angle_alpha   90.00
_cell.angle_beta   90.00
_cell.angle_gamma   90.00
#
_symmetry.space_group_name_H-M   'P 1'
#
loop_
_entity.id
_entity.type
_entity.pdbx_description
1 polymer ?
#
loop_
_entity_poly.entity_id
_entity_poly.type
_entity_poly.pdbx_seq_one_letter_code
_entity_poly.pdbx_strand_id
1 'polypeptide(L)'
;MRRWALVVPLLVGLLTLRAAGQEAGNPEASPPPPGPPSDGSTQAGDESEDWGLNSLRGGFEAVSGYFDSMLEFMGGKDGVCQYRCRHGKAPLPRPGYNMPEPDGCRSYFFGLPVPDGMDVGIPAMTKCCNQLDMCYDTCGSNKYRCDSKFRWCLHSICSDLKKSLGFVSKVEACETVADTLFNTVWTLGCRPYMNSQRAACYCPGEEKDEL
;
A
#
# COMPACT_ATOMS: atom_id res chain seq x y z
N MET A 1 -42.98 34.98 -23.15
CA MET A 1 -41.60 35.41 -23.49
C MET A 1 -40.61 34.47 -22.82
N ARG A 2 -39.81 33.77 -23.66
CA ARG A 2 -38.44 33.26 -23.46
C ARG A 2 -38.02 32.67 -22.11
N ARG A 3 -37.60 31.39 -22.14
CA ARG A 3 -36.23 30.91 -21.81
C ARG A 3 -36.12 29.39 -22.04
N TRP A 4 -35.98 29.00 -23.31
CA TRP A 4 -35.41 27.72 -23.74
C TRP A 4 -34.16 28.07 -24.55
N ALA A 5 -32.98 28.01 -23.94
CA ALA A 5 -31.68 28.01 -24.60
C ALA A 5 -30.63 27.75 -23.53
N LEU A 6 -29.52 27.13 -23.92
CA LEU A 6 -28.37 26.67 -23.11
C LEU A 6 -28.39 25.19 -22.73
N VAL A 7 -28.68 24.33 -23.71
CA VAL A 7 -27.90 23.11 -23.92
C VAL A 7 -27.01 23.40 -25.13
N VAL A 8 -25.76 22.91 -25.14
CA VAL A 8 -24.64 23.19 -26.08
C VAL A 8 -23.73 24.30 -25.53
N PRO A 9 -22.56 23.98 -24.92
CA PRO A 9 -21.44 23.37 -25.67
C PRO A 9 -20.50 22.46 -24.82
N LEU A 10 -20.30 21.19 -25.19
CA LEU A 10 -19.15 20.39 -24.68
C LEU A 10 -18.80 19.19 -25.58
N LEU A 11 -19.04 19.30 -26.89
CA LEU A 11 -18.69 18.27 -27.89
C LEU A 11 -17.74 18.78 -28.98
N VAL A 12 -16.80 19.68 -28.63
CA VAL A 12 -15.78 20.19 -29.60
C VAL A 12 -14.33 19.94 -29.11
N GLY A 13 -14.13 19.03 -28.14
CA GLY A 13 -12.80 18.73 -27.58
C GLY A 13 -12.11 17.47 -28.13
N LEU A 14 -12.73 16.69 -29.02
CA LEU A 14 -12.26 15.32 -29.34
C LEU A 14 -11.71 15.09 -30.77
N LEU A 15 -11.37 16.13 -31.53
CA LEU A 15 -11.05 15.97 -32.96
C LEU A 15 -9.71 16.53 -33.46
N THR A 16 -8.72 16.82 -32.60
CA THR A 16 -7.41 17.35 -33.07
C THR A 16 -6.16 16.58 -32.63
N LEU A 17 -6.21 15.26 -32.47
CA LEU A 17 -5.00 14.42 -32.46
C LEU A 17 -5.12 13.23 -33.42
N ARG A 18 -5.11 13.52 -34.72
CA ARG A 18 -4.69 12.56 -35.77
C ARG A 18 -4.03 13.35 -36.90
N ALA A 19 -2.70 13.50 -36.85
CA ALA A 19 -1.83 13.66 -38.03
C ALA A 19 -0.35 13.81 -37.61
N ALA A 20 0.35 12.67 -37.52
CA ALA A 20 1.79 12.46 -37.75
C ALA A 20 2.04 11.00 -37.28
N GLY A 21 2.35 10.03 -38.11
CA GLY A 21 3.37 10.06 -39.15
C GLY A 21 4.53 9.16 -38.71
N GLN A 22 4.32 7.84 -38.86
CA GLN A 22 5.28 6.81 -39.29
C GLN A 22 6.79 7.10 -39.18
N GLU A 23 7.50 6.35 -38.33
CA GLU A 23 8.67 5.50 -38.69
C GLU A 23 9.28 4.86 -37.43
N ALA A 24 9.30 3.52 -37.40
CA ALA A 24 10.08 2.74 -36.45
C ALA A 24 11.47 2.53 -37.05
N GLY A 25 12.45 3.30 -36.58
CA GLY A 25 13.86 3.12 -36.88
C GLY A 25 14.66 3.20 -35.59
N ASN A 26 15.25 2.08 -35.18
CA ASN A 26 16.23 2.02 -34.10
C ASN A 26 17.53 2.70 -34.58
N PRO A 27 18.18 3.52 -33.74
CA PRO A 27 19.62 3.37 -33.65
C PRO A 27 20.14 3.44 -32.21
N GLU A 28 20.99 2.46 -31.93
CA GLU A 28 21.99 2.42 -30.86
C GLU A 28 22.77 3.75 -30.78
N ALA A 29 22.85 4.36 -29.59
CA ALA A 29 23.65 5.56 -29.36
C ALA A 29 24.57 5.36 -28.15
N SER A 30 25.86 5.37 -28.43
CA SER A 30 27.00 5.28 -27.50
C SER A 30 27.06 6.44 -26.49
N PRO A 31 27.72 6.28 -25.33
CA PRO A 31 27.81 7.34 -24.33
C PRO A 31 28.79 8.47 -24.73
N PRO A 32 28.55 9.73 -24.31
CA PRO A 32 29.42 10.87 -24.62
C PRO A 32 30.68 10.91 -23.72
N PRO A 33 31.77 11.56 -24.17
CA PRO A 33 33.05 11.63 -23.46
C PRO A 33 33.05 12.69 -22.33
N PRO A 34 33.97 12.61 -21.35
CA PRO A 34 34.04 13.54 -20.23
C PRO A 34 34.63 14.91 -20.64
N GLY A 35 34.07 15.98 -20.06
CA GLY A 35 34.50 17.37 -20.27
C GLY A 35 35.76 17.77 -19.45
N PRO A 36 36.45 18.86 -19.85
CA PRO A 36 37.69 19.32 -19.21
C PRO A 36 37.45 20.19 -17.94
N PRO A 37 38.50 20.41 -17.11
CA PRO A 37 38.37 20.92 -15.75
C PRO A 37 38.35 22.44 -15.63
N SER A 38 37.94 22.85 -14.42
CA SER A 38 37.64 24.16 -13.85
C SER A 38 38.76 25.20 -13.91
N ASP A 39 38.39 26.49 -13.99
CA ASP A 39 39.21 27.62 -13.53
C ASP A 39 38.38 28.78 -12.94
N GLY A 40 38.64 29.08 -11.66
CA GLY A 40 39.01 30.42 -11.16
C GLY A 40 38.05 31.63 -11.15
N SER A 41 37.36 31.79 -10.00
CA SER A 41 37.16 33.04 -9.22
C SER A 41 36.33 34.23 -9.75
N THR A 42 35.29 34.60 -9.00
CA THR A 42 35.18 35.90 -8.27
C THR A 42 34.01 35.88 -7.28
N GLN A 43 34.30 36.17 -6.00
CA GLN A 43 33.32 36.38 -4.91
C GLN A 43 32.61 37.73 -5.07
N ALA A 44 31.28 37.76 -4.96
CA ALA A 44 30.52 38.72 -4.16
C ALA A 44 29.02 38.47 -4.31
N GLY A 45 28.42 37.83 -3.30
CA GLY A 45 26.97 37.74 -3.14
C GLY A 45 26.48 36.30 -2.92
N ASP A 46 26.91 35.63 -1.86
CA ASP A 46 26.57 34.19 -1.68
C ASP A 46 26.35 33.75 -0.23
N GLU A 47 25.97 34.67 0.67
CA GLU A 47 25.68 34.31 2.07
C GLU A 47 24.19 34.34 2.41
N SER A 48 23.36 35.01 1.61
CA SER A 48 21.90 35.08 1.80
C SER A 48 21.11 34.08 0.94
N GLU A 49 21.72 33.45 -0.06
CA GLU A 49 21.03 32.48 -0.94
C GLU A 49 21.33 31.03 -0.52
N ASP A 50 22.52 30.77 0.04
CA ASP A 50 22.94 29.45 0.51
C ASP A 50 22.15 28.95 1.74
N TRP A 51 21.82 29.84 2.70
CA TRP A 51 21.00 29.44 3.85
C TRP A 51 19.56 29.08 3.45
N GLY A 52 19.02 29.75 2.43
CA GLY A 52 17.67 29.50 1.91
C GLY A 52 17.58 28.17 1.16
N LEU A 53 18.56 27.89 0.30
CA LEU A 53 18.61 26.63 -0.44
C LEU A 53 18.92 25.43 0.47
N ASN A 54 19.80 25.59 1.46
CA ASN A 54 20.09 24.54 2.44
C ASN A 54 18.92 24.30 3.40
N SER A 55 18.15 25.34 3.76
CA SER A 55 16.93 25.18 4.56
C SER A 55 15.80 24.50 3.78
N LEU A 56 15.67 24.76 2.47
CA LEU A 56 14.69 24.09 1.60
C LEU A 56 15.10 22.64 1.32
N ARG A 57 16.39 22.39 1.11
CA ARG A 57 16.96 21.04 0.94
C ARG A 57 16.82 20.22 2.21
N GLY A 58 17.16 20.80 3.37
CA GLY A 58 16.97 20.16 4.68
C GLY A 58 15.50 19.92 5.02
N GLY A 59 14.60 20.83 4.63
CA GLY A 59 13.15 20.64 4.74
C GLY A 59 12.65 19.47 3.87
N PHE A 60 13.16 19.34 2.64
CA PHE A 60 12.81 18.23 1.76
C PHE A 60 13.42 16.90 2.22
N GLU A 61 14.65 16.90 2.75
CA GLU A 61 15.29 15.73 3.35
C GLU A 61 14.55 15.26 4.62
N ALA A 62 14.10 16.18 5.48
CA ALA A 62 13.30 15.87 6.66
C ALA A 62 11.92 15.31 6.29
N VAL A 63 11.25 15.91 5.31
CA VAL A 63 9.97 15.42 4.77
C VAL A 63 10.18 14.06 4.09
N SER A 64 11.23 13.90 3.29
CA SER A 64 11.60 12.63 2.65
C SER A 64 11.88 11.54 3.69
N GLY A 65 12.57 11.85 4.80
CA GLY A 65 12.82 10.91 5.88
C GLY A 65 11.55 10.52 6.64
N TYR A 66 10.61 11.46 6.81
CA TYR A 66 9.29 11.16 7.36
C TYR A 66 8.46 10.27 6.42
N PHE A 67 8.50 10.54 5.11
CA PHE A 67 7.87 9.70 4.10
C PHE A 67 8.51 8.31 4.01
N ASP A 68 9.83 8.20 4.09
CA ASP A 68 10.55 6.93 4.10
C ASP A 68 10.18 6.11 5.34
N SER A 69 10.14 6.75 6.51
CA SER A 69 9.67 6.12 7.75
C SER A 69 8.20 5.69 7.67
N MET A 70 7.34 6.50 7.05
CA MET A 70 5.93 6.17 6.82
C MET A 70 5.78 5.02 5.80
N LEU A 71 6.59 5.01 4.73
CA LEU A 71 6.60 3.95 3.73
C LEU A 71 7.18 2.65 4.30
N GLU A 72 8.19 2.70 5.15
CA GLU A 72 8.71 1.55 5.88
C GLU A 72 7.66 1.02 6.87
N PHE A 73 6.94 1.92 7.55
CA PHE A 73 5.83 1.57 8.44
C PHE A 73 4.68 0.87 7.69
N MET A 74 4.35 1.34 6.49
CA MET A 74 3.25 0.83 5.67
C MET A 74 3.65 -0.43 4.89
N GLY A 75 4.82 -0.42 4.24
CA GLY A 75 5.26 -1.43 3.26
C GLY A 75 6.37 -2.37 3.71
N GLY A 76 7.00 -2.14 4.88
CA GLY A 76 8.17 -2.89 5.32
C GLY A 76 9.41 -2.63 4.46
N LYS A 77 10.53 -3.25 4.83
CA LYS A 77 11.80 -3.11 4.10
C LYS A 77 11.63 -3.58 2.64
N ASP A 78 12.01 -2.72 1.70
CA ASP A 78 11.90 -2.94 0.24
C ASP A 78 10.47 -3.16 -0.30
N GLY A 79 9.42 -2.80 0.48
CA GLY A 79 8.02 -3.02 0.09
C GLY A 79 7.57 -4.49 0.16
N VAL A 80 8.42 -5.37 0.72
CA VAL A 80 8.19 -6.82 0.79
C VAL A 80 8.14 -7.26 2.25
N CYS A 81 6.92 -7.44 2.75
CA CYS A 81 6.66 -7.93 4.10
C CYS A 81 6.90 -9.44 4.19
N GLN A 82 8.16 -9.84 4.39
CA GLN A 82 8.56 -11.22 4.59
C GLN A 82 9.32 -11.38 5.90
N TYR A 83 8.82 -12.25 6.78
CA TYR A 83 9.52 -12.61 8.01
C TYR A 83 10.62 -13.61 7.69
N ARG A 84 11.86 -13.26 8.02
CA ARG A 84 13.06 -14.08 7.80
C ARG A 84 13.96 -13.98 9.01
N CYS A 85 14.59 -15.10 9.37
CA CYS A 85 15.66 -15.10 10.36
C CYS A 85 16.90 -14.41 9.79
N ARG A 86 17.63 -13.70 10.65
CA ARG A 86 18.87 -12.98 10.30
C ARG A 86 19.90 -13.87 9.61
N HIS A 87 20.03 -15.11 10.06
CA HIS A 87 20.98 -16.08 9.50
C HIS A 87 20.44 -16.84 8.28
N GLY A 88 19.31 -16.43 7.69
CA GLY A 88 18.72 -17.04 6.51
C GLY A 88 18.09 -18.42 6.73
N LYS A 89 18.07 -18.92 7.98
CA LYS A 89 17.33 -20.14 8.33
C LYS A 89 15.83 -19.89 8.23
N ALA A 90 15.08 -20.96 7.96
CA ALA A 90 13.61 -20.89 7.98
C ALA A 90 13.12 -20.61 9.42
N PRO A 91 12.18 -19.69 9.61
CA PRO A 91 11.55 -19.48 10.91
C PRO A 91 10.76 -20.73 11.29
N LEU A 92 10.80 -21.09 12.57
CA LEU A 92 10.09 -22.25 13.09
C LEU A 92 8.96 -21.80 14.03
N PRO A 93 7.84 -22.55 14.11
CA PRO A 93 6.78 -22.26 15.07
C PRO A 93 7.32 -22.24 16.50
N ARG A 94 7.04 -21.18 17.24
CA ARG A 94 7.47 -21.01 18.64
C ARG A 94 6.81 -22.09 19.52
N PRO A 95 7.60 -22.90 20.25
CA PRO A 95 7.04 -23.88 21.17
C PRO A 95 6.16 -23.21 22.23
N GLY A 96 4.96 -23.76 22.44
CA GLY A 96 4.01 -23.23 23.43
C GLY A 96 3.30 -21.94 23.02
N TYR A 97 3.49 -21.44 21.80
CA TYR A 97 2.69 -20.32 21.29
C TYR A 97 1.23 -20.73 21.12
N ASN A 98 0.35 -19.97 21.78
CA ASN A 98 -1.09 -20.07 21.58
C ASN A 98 -1.52 -18.86 20.74
N MET A 99 -2.16 -19.15 19.62
CA MET A 99 -2.73 -18.11 18.75
C MET A 99 -3.75 -17.28 19.55
N PRO A 100 -3.65 -15.93 19.53
CA PRO A 100 -4.66 -15.06 20.12
C PRO A 100 -6.05 -15.35 19.56
N GLU A 101 -7.08 -15.06 20.35
CA GLU A 101 -8.45 -15.07 19.85
C GLU A 101 -8.59 -13.96 18.79
N PRO A 102 -9.13 -14.23 17.60
CA PRO A 102 -9.29 -13.21 16.57
C PRO A 102 -10.16 -12.03 17.03
N ASP A 103 -9.74 -10.80 16.71
CA ASP A 103 -10.38 -9.57 17.17
C ASP A 103 -11.24 -8.87 16.09
N GLY A 104 -11.41 -9.53 14.94
CA GLY A 104 -12.22 -9.04 13.83
C GLY A 104 -11.52 -7.94 13.05
N CYS A 105 -12.28 -7.05 12.43
CA CYS A 105 -11.69 -6.03 11.55
C CYS A 105 -11.17 -4.79 12.29
N ARG A 106 -11.24 -4.76 13.63
CA ARG A 106 -11.01 -3.53 14.43
C ARG A 106 -9.61 -2.97 14.26
N SER A 107 -8.61 -3.85 14.17
CA SER A 107 -7.20 -3.53 13.93
C SER A 107 -6.94 -2.91 12.54
N TYR A 108 -7.81 -3.18 11.57
CA TYR A 108 -7.62 -2.80 10.16
C TYR A 108 -8.39 -1.54 9.74
N PHE A 109 -9.35 -1.08 10.53
CA PHE A 109 -10.09 0.16 10.27
C PHE A 109 -9.46 1.42 10.88
N PHE A 110 -8.32 1.31 11.57
CA PHE A 110 -7.63 2.46 12.19
C PHE A 110 -8.56 3.37 13.05
N GLY A 111 -9.65 2.81 13.60
CA GLY A 111 -10.64 3.58 14.35
C GLY A 111 -11.50 4.54 13.51
N LEU A 112 -11.50 4.43 12.17
CA LEU A 112 -12.37 5.21 11.30
C LEU A 112 -13.84 4.82 11.54
N PRO A 113 -14.73 5.79 11.85
CA PRO A 113 -16.15 5.53 11.98
C PRO A 113 -16.69 5.15 10.60
N VAL A 114 -17.19 3.93 10.45
CA VAL A 114 -17.86 3.55 9.21
C VAL A 114 -19.29 4.11 9.25
N PRO A 115 -19.81 4.73 8.18
CA PRO A 115 -21.10 5.40 8.21
C PRO A 115 -22.23 4.45 8.63
N ASP A 116 -23.16 4.92 9.46
CA ASP A 116 -24.28 4.17 10.08
C ASP A 116 -25.32 3.54 9.11
N GLY A 117 -25.00 3.43 7.82
CA GLY A 117 -25.76 2.68 6.80
C GLY A 117 -24.93 1.66 6.01
N MET A 118 -23.62 1.59 6.30
CA MET A 118 -22.70 0.56 5.86
C MET A 118 -22.39 -0.26 7.10
N ASP A 119 -23.26 -1.20 7.42
CA ASP A 119 -23.10 -2.08 8.56
C ASP A 119 -21.85 -2.95 8.33
N VAL A 120 -20.67 -2.45 8.68
CA VAL A 120 -19.41 -3.22 8.71
C VAL A 120 -19.45 -4.26 9.84
N GLY A 121 -20.57 -4.32 10.57
CA GLY A 121 -21.02 -5.41 11.41
C GLY A 121 -21.81 -6.49 10.68
N ILE A 122 -21.65 -6.73 9.36
CA ILE A 122 -22.07 -8.02 8.79
C ILE A 122 -21.18 -9.09 9.45
N PRO A 123 -21.73 -10.05 10.23
CA PRO A 123 -20.92 -11.09 10.88
C PRO A 123 -20.03 -11.88 9.90
N ALA A 124 -20.40 -11.91 8.62
CA ALA A 124 -19.61 -12.50 7.54
C ALA A 124 -18.29 -11.74 7.25
N MET A 125 -18.25 -10.42 7.36
CA MET A 125 -17.02 -9.64 7.12
C MET A 125 -16.02 -9.82 8.25
N THR A 126 -16.51 -9.85 9.51
CA THR A 126 -15.73 -10.20 10.69
C THR A 126 -15.09 -11.59 10.53
N LYS A 127 -15.80 -12.56 9.94
CA LYS A 127 -15.23 -13.89 9.66
C LYS A 127 -14.02 -13.82 8.71
N CYS A 128 -14.04 -12.94 7.71
CA CYS A 128 -12.89 -12.76 6.81
C CYS A 128 -11.69 -12.15 7.54
N CYS A 129 -11.92 -11.18 8.42
CA CYS A 129 -10.87 -10.59 9.24
C CYS A 129 -10.27 -11.62 10.20
N ASN A 130 -11.10 -12.44 10.86
CA ASN A 130 -10.60 -13.51 11.72
C ASN A 130 -9.74 -14.53 10.94
N GLN A 131 -10.10 -14.83 9.68
CA GLN A 131 -9.28 -15.68 8.82
C GLN A 131 -7.93 -15.05 8.45
N LEU A 132 -7.90 -13.73 8.30
CA LEU A 132 -6.67 -12.98 8.08
C LEU A 132 -5.78 -13.02 9.31
N ASP A 133 -6.32 -12.75 10.50
CA ASP A 133 -5.61 -12.80 11.78
C ASP A 133 -4.94 -14.17 11.98
N MET A 134 -5.72 -15.24 11.85
CA MET A 134 -5.21 -16.61 11.97
C MET A 134 -4.13 -16.92 10.94
N CYS A 135 -4.24 -16.38 9.72
CA CYS A 135 -3.22 -16.54 8.69
C CYS A 135 -1.94 -15.79 9.06
N TYR A 136 -2.03 -14.56 9.55
CA TYR A 136 -0.89 -13.75 10.00
C TYR A 136 -0.22 -14.35 11.23
N ASP A 137 -0.98 -14.95 12.15
CA ASP A 137 -0.46 -15.61 13.35
C ASP A 137 0.05 -17.04 13.11
N THR A 138 -0.10 -17.58 11.90
CA THR A 138 0.51 -18.85 11.53
C THR A 138 1.98 -18.61 11.15
N CYS A 139 2.90 -19.16 11.93
CA CYS A 139 4.32 -18.98 11.68
C CYS A 139 4.74 -19.41 10.26
N GLY A 140 5.49 -18.55 9.56
CA GLY A 140 6.00 -18.80 8.22
C GLY A 140 4.94 -18.67 7.13
N SER A 141 3.74 -18.16 7.44
CA SER A 141 2.75 -17.84 6.43
C SER A 141 3.26 -16.75 5.49
N ASN A 142 2.73 -16.70 4.28
CA ASN A 142 3.09 -15.68 3.30
C ASN A 142 2.03 -14.58 3.29
N LYS A 143 2.41 -13.34 3.63
CA LYS A 143 1.48 -12.19 3.64
C LYS A 143 0.63 -12.10 2.38
N TYR A 144 1.25 -12.14 1.20
CA TYR A 144 0.51 -12.02 -0.07
C TYR A 144 -0.51 -13.14 -0.29
N ARG A 145 -0.22 -14.37 0.17
CA ARG A 145 -1.18 -15.48 0.14
C ARG A 145 -2.33 -15.25 1.13
N CYS A 146 -2.03 -14.75 2.33
CA CYS A 146 -3.05 -14.38 3.32
C CYS A 146 -3.97 -13.27 2.80
N ASP A 147 -3.40 -12.18 2.30
CA ASP A 147 -4.14 -11.03 1.78
C ASP A 147 -4.99 -11.40 0.56
N SER A 148 -4.46 -12.28 -0.30
CA SER A 148 -5.24 -12.80 -1.44
C SER A 148 -6.46 -13.58 -0.95
N LYS A 149 -6.30 -14.51 0.01
CA LYS A 149 -7.43 -15.25 0.59
C LYS A 149 -8.44 -14.31 1.25
N PHE A 150 -7.97 -13.26 1.91
CA PHE A 150 -8.81 -12.23 2.48
C PHE A 150 -9.64 -11.52 1.41
N ARG A 151 -9.03 -11.05 0.32
CA ARG A 151 -9.74 -10.49 -0.84
C ARG A 151 -10.85 -11.42 -1.33
N TRP A 152 -10.51 -12.69 -1.56
CA TRP A 152 -11.47 -13.69 -2.02
C TRP A 152 -12.65 -13.85 -1.05
N CYS A 153 -12.38 -13.87 0.27
CA CYS A 153 -13.41 -13.96 1.29
C CYS A 153 -14.38 -12.77 1.21
N LEU A 154 -13.86 -11.53 1.13
CA LEU A 154 -14.68 -10.31 1.05
C LEU A 154 -15.58 -10.31 -0.21
N HIS A 155 -15.01 -10.59 -1.39
CA HIS A 155 -15.78 -10.59 -2.64
C HIS A 155 -16.77 -11.75 -2.74
N SER A 156 -16.52 -12.88 -2.06
CA SER A 156 -17.48 -13.98 -1.98
C SER A 156 -18.78 -13.51 -1.31
N ILE A 157 -18.70 -12.68 -0.27
CA ILE A 157 -19.87 -12.12 0.41
C ILE A 157 -20.69 -11.25 -0.55
N CYS A 158 -20.03 -10.37 -1.32
CA CYS A 158 -20.72 -9.55 -2.31
C CYS A 158 -21.37 -10.38 -3.43
N SER A 159 -20.69 -11.46 -3.86
CA SER A 159 -21.22 -12.39 -4.85
C SER A 159 -22.46 -13.14 -4.34
N ASP A 160 -22.49 -13.49 -3.05
CA ASP A 160 -23.64 -14.16 -2.45
C ASP A 160 -24.81 -13.19 -2.23
N LEU A 161 -24.55 -11.95 -1.81
CA LEU A 161 -25.56 -10.88 -1.75
C LEU A 161 -26.22 -10.63 -3.11
N LYS A 162 -25.42 -10.62 -4.20
CA LYS A 162 -25.92 -10.49 -5.58
C LYS A 162 -26.94 -11.58 -5.92
N LYS A 163 -26.64 -12.83 -5.56
CA LYS A 163 -27.51 -13.99 -5.82
C LYS A 163 -28.76 -13.97 -4.96
N SER A 164 -28.64 -13.64 -3.67
CA SER A 164 -29.73 -13.75 -2.71
C SER A 164 -30.76 -12.62 -2.80
N LEU A 165 -30.35 -11.40 -3.17
CA LEU A 165 -31.22 -10.22 -3.07
C LEU A 165 -31.49 -9.52 -4.41
N GLY A 166 -30.77 -9.83 -5.49
CA GLY A 166 -31.03 -9.29 -6.83
C GLY A 166 -30.86 -7.75 -7.00
N PHE A 167 -30.42 -7.04 -5.96
CA PHE A 167 -30.20 -5.59 -6.00
C PHE A 167 -28.81 -5.26 -6.53
N VAL A 168 -28.72 -4.90 -7.82
CA VAL A 168 -27.45 -4.53 -8.48
C VAL A 168 -26.74 -3.37 -7.77
N SER A 169 -27.47 -2.36 -7.29
CA SER A 169 -26.89 -1.18 -6.61
C SER A 169 -26.27 -1.48 -5.24
N LYS A 170 -26.75 -2.50 -4.52
CA LYS A 170 -26.15 -2.90 -3.22
C LYS A 170 -24.88 -3.72 -3.41
N VAL A 171 -24.73 -4.40 -4.55
CA VAL A 171 -23.53 -5.18 -4.88
C VAL A 171 -22.35 -4.25 -5.14
N GLU A 172 -22.56 -3.16 -5.88
CA GLU A 172 -21.52 -2.16 -6.13
C GLU A 172 -20.98 -1.52 -4.84
N ALA A 173 -21.89 -1.17 -3.91
CA ALA A 173 -21.51 -0.69 -2.59
C ALA A 173 -20.69 -1.74 -1.80
N CYS A 174 -21.11 -3.02 -1.85
CA CYS A 174 -20.37 -4.10 -1.21
C CYS A 174 -18.97 -4.27 -1.81
N GLU A 175 -18.85 -4.31 -3.14
CA GLU A 175 -17.57 -4.45 -3.84
C GLU A 175 -16.64 -3.29 -3.50
N THR A 176 -17.16 -2.06 -3.45
CA THR A 176 -16.39 -0.87 -3.05
C THR A 176 -15.84 -0.99 -1.62
N VAL A 177 -16.67 -1.44 -0.68
CA VAL A 177 -16.22 -1.66 0.71
C VAL A 177 -15.19 -2.79 0.79
N ALA A 178 -15.42 -3.90 0.06
CA ALA A 178 -14.49 -5.02 -0.01
C ALA A 178 -13.12 -4.60 -0.57
N ASP A 179 -13.10 -3.84 -1.66
CA ASP A 179 -11.87 -3.32 -2.25
C ASP A 179 -11.17 -2.34 -1.31
N THR A 180 -11.92 -1.43 -0.66
CA THR A 180 -11.35 -0.48 0.30
C THR A 180 -10.67 -1.19 1.46
N LEU A 181 -11.35 -2.19 2.05
CA LEU A 181 -10.81 -2.96 3.17
C LEU A 181 -9.59 -3.80 2.74
N PHE A 182 -9.67 -4.47 1.60
CA PHE A 182 -8.53 -5.21 1.05
C PHE A 182 -7.33 -4.30 0.78
N ASN A 183 -7.53 -3.15 0.13
CA ASN A 183 -6.45 -2.21 -0.18
C ASN A 183 -5.82 -1.65 1.10
N THR A 184 -6.63 -1.46 2.15
CA THR A 184 -6.13 -1.04 3.47
C THR A 184 -5.23 -2.11 4.08
N VAL A 185 -5.67 -3.37 4.12
CA VAL A 185 -4.85 -4.51 4.62
C VAL A 185 -3.61 -4.73 3.77
N TRP A 186 -3.73 -4.64 2.46
CA TRP A 186 -2.62 -4.81 1.53
C TRP A 186 -1.51 -3.79 1.80
N THR A 187 -1.91 -2.51 1.91
CA THR A 187 -1.01 -1.35 2.02
C THR A 187 -0.51 -1.10 3.43
N LEU A 188 -1.30 -1.40 4.46
CA LEU A 188 -0.98 -1.08 5.86
C LEU A 188 -0.74 -2.31 6.74
N GLY A 189 -0.96 -3.52 6.19
CA GLY A 189 -0.89 -4.76 6.94
C GLY A 189 0.53 -5.27 7.22
N CYS A 190 1.59 -4.56 6.81
CA CYS A 190 2.95 -5.05 6.98
C CYS A 190 3.36 -5.17 8.45
N ARG A 191 3.15 -4.09 9.21
CA ARG A 191 3.46 -4.06 10.63
C ARG A 191 2.71 -5.12 11.45
N PRO A 192 1.36 -5.25 11.34
CA PRO A 192 0.65 -6.30 12.07
C PRO A 192 1.12 -7.71 11.64
N TYR A 193 1.32 -7.96 10.35
CA TYR A 193 1.88 -9.23 9.87
C TYR A 193 3.25 -9.54 10.50
N MET A 194 4.18 -8.59 10.49
CA MET A 194 5.52 -8.80 11.06
C MET A 194 5.49 -9.00 12.58
N ASN A 195 4.58 -8.33 13.28
CA ASN A 195 4.38 -8.52 14.72
C ASN A 195 3.83 -9.92 15.03
N SER A 196 2.80 -10.36 14.31
CA SER A 196 2.25 -11.71 14.41
C SER A 196 3.30 -12.78 14.13
N GLN A 197 4.11 -12.60 13.07
CA GLN A 197 5.19 -13.53 12.76
C GLN A 197 6.28 -13.57 13.84
N ARG A 198 6.64 -12.43 14.44
CA ARG A 198 7.61 -12.39 15.55
C ARG A 198 7.09 -13.10 16.81
N ALA A 199 5.79 -12.99 17.08
CA ALA A 199 5.15 -13.68 18.19
C ALA A 199 5.08 -15.20 17.94
N ALA A 200 4.60 -15.60 16.75
CA ALA A 200 4.34 -16.98 16.38
C ALA A 200 5.60 -17.79 16.02
N CYS A 201 6.66 -17.15 15.55
CA CYS A 201 7.89 -17.79 15.14
C CYS A 201 9.05 -17.56 16.11
N TYR A 202 10.03 -18.46 16.08
CA TYR A 202 11.37 -18.25 16.63
C TYR A 202 12.45 -18.59 15.59
N CYS A 203 13.63 -18.03 15.77
CA CYS A 203 14.77 -18.18 14.87
C CYS A 203 15.91 -18.94 15.57
N PRO A 204 16.15 -20.21 15.21
CA PRO A 204 17.15 -21.04 15.89
C PRO A 204 18.57 -20.47 15.80
N GLY A 205 19.13 -20.15 16.97
CA GLY A 205 20.48 -19.59 17.09
C GLY A 205 20.52 -18.06 17.20
N GLU A 206 19.41 -17.36 17.04
CA GLU A 206 19.32 -15.90 17.29
C GLU A 206 18.96 -15.58 18.76
N GLU A 207 18.41 -16.55 19.49
CA GLU A 207 18.05 -16.40 20.91
C GLU A 207 19.25 -16.17 21.84
N LYS A 208 20.45 -16.61 21.43
CA LYS A 208 21.69 -16.46 22.23
C LYS A 208 22.35 -15.10 22.05
N ASP A 209 21.99 -14.36 21.01
CA ASP A 209 22.55 -13.03 20.72
C ASP A 209 21.77 -11.91 21.45
N GLU A 210 20.65 -12.25 22.09
CA GLU A 210 19.81 -11.33 22.89
C GLU A 210 20.10 -11.39 24.40
N LEU A 211 21.14 -12.12 24.84
CA LEU A 211 21.51 -12.32 26.25
C LEU A 211 22.84 -11.67 26.63
#